data_AF-A0A0F9Q7A5-F1
#
_entry.id   AF-A0A0F9Q7A5-F1
#
_cell.length_a   1.000
_cell.length_b   1.000
_cell.length_c   1.000
_cell.angle_alpha   90.00
_cell.angle_beta   90.00
_cell.angle_gamma   90.00
#
_symmetry.space_group_name_H-M   'P 1'
#
loop_
_entity.id
_entity.type
_entity.pdbx_description
1 polymer ?
#
loop_
_entity_poly.entity_id
_entity_poly.type
_entity_poly.pdbx_seq_one_letter_code
_entity_poly.pdbx_strand_id
1 'polypeptide(L)'
;MTKLYQTPRQIEAAYAAGLPGWQFDQETMDDLWMDRVVKTVSGEAPHILKVGAGKKAFLWRSRELFDPGAFGHEQQTTGDCVSHGSRGCFDTVRCVEIHIKKEPETFFLRTATEPPYGARGHSGQGMDPAKATRFTHDFGMMFRQKYASVDLSKYNSKIGTDWGRNGVPADVKEECKKHDIGKWIAPKRR
;
A
#
# COMPACT_ATOMS: atom_id res chain seq x y z
N MET A 1 4.13 -25.23 8.77
CA MET A 1 3.13 -25.55 7.73
C MET A 1 2.18 -24.36 7.61
N THR A 2 2.06 -23.77 6.41
CA THR A 2 1.12 -22.67 6.17
C THR A 2 -0.31 -23.23 6.17
N LYS A 3 -1.14 -22.83 7.12
CA LYS A 3 -2.55 -23.24 7.19
C LYS A 3 -3.35 -22.37 6.23
N LEU A 4 -3.87 -22.94 5.15
CA LEU A 4 -4.70 -22.22 4.17
C LEU A 4 -6.16 -22.24 4.64
N TYR A 5 -6.76 -21.07 4.83
CA TYR A 5 -8.18 -20.91 5.13
C TYR A 5 -8.95 -20.70 3.82
N GLN A 6 -9.87 -21.61 3.51
CA GLN A 6 -10.61 -21.69 2.26
C GLN A 6 -11.97 -20.97 2.32
N THR A 7 -12.45 -20.62 3.52
CA THR A 7 -13.75 -19.94 3.68
C THR A 7 -13.67 -18.84 4.75
N PRO A 8 -14.54 -17.81 4.67
CA PRO A 8 -14.63 -16.77 5.70
C PRO A 8 -14.82 -17.34 7.12
N ARG A 9 -15.67 -18.36 7.28
CA ARG A 9 -15.89 -19.02 8.58
C ARG A 9 -14.63 -19.67 9.16
N GLN A 10 -13.75 -20.22 8.30
CA GLN A 10 -12.49 -20.79 8.77
C GLN A 10 -11.53 -19.71 9.27
N ILE A 11 -11.55 -18.51 8.66
CA ILE A 11 -10.78 -17.35 9.12
C ILE A 11 -11.32 -16.85 10.46
N GLU A 12 -12.64 -16.70 10.58
CA GLU A 12 -13.30 -16.31 11.85
C GLU A 12 -12.94 -17.28 12.99
N ALA A 13 -13.05 -18.60 12.73
CA ALA A 13 -12.69 -19.62 13.71
C ALA A 13 -11.21 -19.58 14.08
N ALA A 14 -10.33 -19.25 13.13
CA ALA A 14 -8.90 -19.10 13.39
C ALA A 14 -8.60 -17.90 14.29
N TYR A 15 -9.22 -16.74 14.02
CA TYR A 15 -9.12 -15.58 14.90
C TYR A 15 -9.66 -15.88 16.30
N ALA A 16 -10.82 -16.56 16.39
CA ALA A 16 -11.38 -16.99 17.67
C ALA A 16 -10.45 -17.96 18.43
N ALA A 17 -9.66 -18.76 17.71
CA ALA A 17 -8.66 -19.67 18.27
C ALA A 17 -7.29 -19.01 18.53
N GLY A 18 -7.19 -17.67 18.46
CA GLY A 18 -5.98 -16.93 18.79
C GLY A 18 -4.99 -16.74 17.64
N LEU A 19 -5.41 -16.87 16.38
CA LEU A 19 -4.61 -16.40 15.24
C LEU A 19 -4.33 -14.91 15.43
N PRO A 20 -3.07 -14.49 15.62
CA PRO A 20 -2.78 -13.07 15.76
C PRO A 20 -3.04 -12.36 14.42
N GLY A 21 -3.72 -11.22 14.49
CA GLY A 21 -3.83 -10.29 13.37
C GLY A 21 -2.55 -9.49 13.19
N TRP A 22 -2.68 -8.29 12.64
CA TRP A 22 -1.58 -7.34 12.64
C TRP A 22 -1.15 -7.01 14.08
N GLN A 23 0.17 -7.01 14.31
CA GLN A 23 0.80 -6.64 15.56
C GLN A 23 1.46 -5.28 15.40
N PHE A 24 1.10 -4.35 16.27
CA PHE A 24 1.69 -3.01 16.29
C PHE A 24 3.11 -3.08 16.86
N ASP A 25 4.05 -2.50 16.13
CA ASP A 25 5.43 -2.32 16.56
C ASP A 25 5.62 -0.84 16.91
N GLN A 26 5.89 -0.55 18.18
CA GLN A 26 6.00 0.82 18.68
C GLN A 26 7.30 1.47 18.21
N GLU A 27 8.40 0.73 18.16
CA GLU A 27 9.72 1.29 17.83
C GLU A 27 9.75 1.78 16.38
N THR A 28 9.26 0.96 15.44
CA THR A 28 9.22 1.34 14.02
C THR A 28 8.26 2.49 13.74
N MET A 29 7.17 2.60 14.52
CA MET A 29 6.24 3.73 14.43
C MET A 29 6.83 5.00 15.03
N ASP A 30 7.55 4.91 16.14
CA ASP A 30 8.24 6.05 16.74
C ASP A 30 9.31 6.61 15.81
N ASP A 31 10.07 5.75 15.11
CA ASP A 31 11.03 6.16 14.08
C ASP A 31 10.36 6.99 12.97
N LEU A 32 9.18 6.59 12.51
CA LEU A 32 8.42 7.36 11.51
C LEU A 32 7.96 8.72 12.03
N TRP A 33 7.58 8.81 13.30
CA TRP A 33 7.20 10.06 13.94
C TRP A 33 8.39 11.00 14.14
N MET A 34 9.52 10.46 14.61
CA MET A 34 10.76 11.21 14.82
C MET A 34 11.27 11.82 13.51
N ASP A 35 11.21 11.06 12.43
CA ASP A 35 11.59 11.52 11.09
C ASP A 35 10.51 12.35 10.38
N ARG A 36 9.35 12.57 11.02
CA ARG A 36 8.21 13.32 10.49
C ARG A 36 7.66 12.78 9.16
N VAL A 37 7.82 11.47 8.93
CA VAL A 37 7.19 10.77 7.80
C VAL A 37 5.70 10.67 8.02
N VAL A 38 5.28 10.35 9.24
CA VAL A 38 3.87 10.32 9.62
C VAL A 38 3.45 11.68 10.15
N LYS A 39 2.23 12.10 9.77
CA LYS A 39 1.61 13.34 10.21
C LYS A 39 0.20 13.08 10.68
N THR A 40 -0.28 13.91 11.60
CA THR A 40 -1.67 13.82 12.04
C THR A 40 -2.60 14.47 11.01
N VAL A 41 -3.75 13.84 10.76
CA VAL A 41 -4.79 14.44 9.91
C VAL A 41 -5.26 15.78 10.47
N SER A 42 -5.34 15.93 11.79
CA SER A 42 -5.69 17.19 12.44
C SER A 42 -4.66 18.30 12.20
N GLY A 43 -3.37 17.96 12.09
CA GLY A 43 -2.31 18.91 11.78
C GLY A 43 -2.30 19.33 10.30
N GLU A 44 -2.46 18.37 9.38
CA GLU A 44 -2.33 18.65 7.93
C GLU A 44 -3.64 19.11 7.28
N ALA A 45 -4.79 18.71 7.83
CA ALA A 45 -6.09 19.00 7.25
C ALA A 45 -7.05 19.67 8.26
N PRO A 46 -6.68 20.77 8.92
CA PRO A 46 -7.58 21.45 9.87
C PRO A 46 -8.88 21.93 9.20
N HIS A 47 -8.83 22.19 7.89
CA HIS A 47 -9.96 22.66 7.08
C HIS A 47 -11.10 21.62 6.92
N ILE A 48 -10.86 20.33 7.19
CA ILE A 48 -11.91 19.29 7.08
C ILE A 48 -12.69 19.08 8.39
N LEU A 49 -12.32 19.78 9.47
CA LEU A 49 -12.98 19.66 10.77
C LEU A 49 -14.48 19.98 10.63
N LYS A 50 -15.32 19.04 11.07
CA LYS A 50 -16.81 19.11 11.01
C LYS A 50 -17.44 19.13 9.60
N VAL A 51 -16.66 19.14 8.52
CA VAL A 51 -17.20 19.22 7.14
C VAL A 51 -17.95 17.95 6.71
N GLY A 52 -17.61 16.80 7.31
CA GLY A 52 -18.14 15.48 6.98
C GLY A 52 -19.32 14.99 7.82
N ALA A 53 -19.83 15.77 8.79
CA ALA A 53 -20.91 15.31 9.67
C ALA A 53 -22.16 14.90 8.86
N GLY A 54 -22.62 13.66 9.07
CA GLY A 54 -23.79 13.10 8.37
C GLY A 54 -23.57 12.73 6.89
N LYS A 55 -22.35 12.92 6.34
CA LYS A 55 -22.05 12.64 4.93
C LYS A 55 -21.32 11.30 4.77
N LYS A 56 -21.45 10.69 3.60
CA LYS A 56 -20.72 9.48 3.20
C LYS A 56 -19.86 9.78 1.98
N ALA A 57 -18.61 9.34 2.01
CA ALA A 57 -17.71 9.39 0.86
C ALA A 57 -17.21 7.98 0.55
N PHE A 58 -17.53 7.48 -0.65
CA PHE A 58 -17.10 6.15 -1.10
C PHE A 58 -15.90 6.29 -2.04
N LEU A 59 -14.75 6.73 -1.51
CA LEU A 59 -13.57 7.06 -2.31
C LEU A 59 -13.05 5.89 -3.16
N TRP A 60 -13.24 4.65 -2.69
CA TRP A 60 -12.92 3.43 -3.42
C TRP A 60 -13.65 3.34 -4.78
N ARG A 61 -14.82 3.98 -4.94
CA ARG A 61 -15.55 4.01 -6.21
C ARG A 61 -14.80 4.75 -7.30
N SER A 62 -13.98 5.75 -6.94
CA SER A 62 -13.12 6.41 -7.93
C SER A 62 -12.16 5.40 -8.56
N ARG A 63 -11.65 4.43 -7.79
CA ARG A 63 -10.77 3.39 -8.33
C ARG A 63 -11.50 2.47 -9.30
N GLU A 64 -12.73 2.06 -8.99
CA GLU A 64 -13.55 1.22 -9.89
C GLU A 64 -13.84 1.87 -11.25
N LEU A 65 -13.81 3.21 -11.36
CA LEU A 65 -13.98 3.89 -12.65
C LEU A 65 -12.78 3.66 -13.59
N PHE A 66 -11.57 3.52 -13.05
CA PHE A 66 -10.33 3.37 -13.84
C PHE A 66 -9.78 1.94 -13.83
N ASP A 67 -10.13 1.15 -12.82
CA ASP A 67 -9.74 -0.24 -12.63
C ASP A 67 -10.99 -1.07 -12.27
N PRO A 68 -11.92 -1.32 -13.22
CA PRO A 68 -13.16 -2.04 -12.94
C PRO A 68 -12.87 -3.44 -12.41
N GLY A 69 -13.44 -3.80 -11.25
CA GLY A 69 -13.15 -5.06 -10.57
C GLY A 69 -11.87 -5.03 -9.73
N ALA A 70 -11.35 -3.85 -9.40
CA ALA A 70 -10.12 -3.59 -8.65
C ALA A 70 -9.88 -4.52 -7.46
N PHE A 71 -10.95 -4.93 -6.78
CA PHE A 71 -10.92 -5.74 -5.57
C PHE A 71 -10.99 -7.27 -5.83
N GLY A 72 -11.22 -7.70 -7.07
CA GLY A 72 -11.31 -9.11 -7.47
C GLY A 72 -10.17 -9.62 -8.35
N HIS A 73 -9.29 -8.74 -8.86
CA HIS A 73 -8.29 -9.10 -9.87
C HIS A 73 -7.13 -9.96 -9.38
N GLU A 74 -6.80 -9.90 -8.09
CA GLU A 74 -5.55 -10.47 -7.58
C GLU A 74 -5.76 -11.02 -6.17
N GLN A 75 -5.76 -12.35 -6.06
CA GLN A 75 -5.85 -13.05 -4.78
C GLN A 75 -4.54 -12.93 -4.01
N GLN A 76 -4.62 -12.52 -2.75
CA GLN A 76 -3.49 -12.55 -1.83
C GLN A 76 -3.08 -14.01 -1.55
N THR A 77 -1.81 -14.37 -1.77
CA THR A 77 -1.33 -15.77 -1.64
C THR A 77 -0.36 -16.00 -0.48
N THR A 78 0.07 -14.93 0.21
CA THR A 78 0.96 -14.98 1.38
C THR A 78 0.57 -13.93 2.41
N GLY A 79 1.34 -13.72 3.47
CA GLY A 79 1.10 -12.72 4.52
C GLY A 79 1.42 -11.27 4.12
N ASP A 80 1.19 -10.88 2.86
CA ASP A 80 1.46 -9.55 2.28
C ASP A 80 0.24 -8.61 2.31
N CYS A 81 -0.68 -8.82 3.26
CA CYS A 81 -1.90 -8.03 3.42
C CYS A 81 -1.61 -6.52 3.53
N VAL A 82 -0.55 -6.15 4.24
CA VAL A 82 -0.11 -4.75 4.37
C VAL A 82 0.26 -4.16 3.01
N SER A 83 1.01 -4.89 2.18
CA SER A 83 1.41 -4.42 0.85
C SER A 83 0.25 -4.34 -0.14
N HIS A 84 -0.69 -5.28 -0.06
CA HIS A 84 -1.96 -5.19 -0.80
C HIS A 84 -2.78 -3.97 -0.35
N GLY A 85 -2.80 -3.67 0.94
CA GLY A 85 -3.41 -2.48 1.53
C GLY A 85 -2.73 -1.19 1.06
N SER A 86 -1.39 -1.15 1.06
CA SER A 86 -0.59 -0.02 0.56
C SER A 86 -0.94 0.28 -0.90
N ARG A 87 -0.88 -0.72 -1.80
CA ARG A 87 -1.35 -0.59 -3.19
C ARG A 87 -2.77 -0.04 -3.25
N GLY A 88 -3.67 -0.59 -2.44
CA GLY A 88 -5.07 -0.16 -2.37
C GLY A 88 -5.19 1.33 -2.07
N CYS A 89 -4.43 1.82 -1.09
CA CYS A 89 -4.34 3.23 -0.74
C CYS A 89 -3.85 4.06 -1.93
N PHE A 90 -2.67 3.74 -2.47
CA PHE A 90 -2.03 4.50 -3.55
C PHE A 90 -2.89 4.58 -4.81
N ASP A 91 -3.40 3.45 -5.29
CA ASP A 91 -4.21 3.40 -6.49
C ASP A 91 -5.56 4.11 -6.27
N THR A 92 -6.14 4.08 -5.06
CA THR A 92 -7.35 4.85 -4.75
C THR A 92 -7.07 6.36 -4.69
N VAL A 93 -5.97 6.80 -4.08
CA VAL A 93 -5.63 8.24 -4.00
C VAL A 93 -5.44 8.83 -5.40
N ARG A 94 -4.65 8.17 -6.26
CA ARG A 94 -4.45 8.59 -7.66
C ARG A 94 -5.77 8.70 -8.42
N CYS A 95 -6.65 7.71 -8.26
CA CYS A 95 -7.98 7.75 -8.88
C CYS A 95 -8.86 8.87 -8.33
N VAL A 96 -8.76 9.22 -7.04
CA VAL A 96 -9.48 10.35 -6.43
C VAL A 96 -8.96 11.68 -6.97
N GLU A 97 -7.65 11.82 -7.15
CA GLU A 97 -7.01 12.99 -7.75
C GLU A 97 -7.53 13.26 -9.17
N ILE A 98 -7.61 12.22 -10.00
CA ILE A 98 -8.14 12.34 -11.36
C ILE A 98 -9.66 12.56 -11.34
N HIS A 99 -10.42 11.71 -10.66
CA HIS A 99 -11.89 11.72 -10.73
C HIS A 99 -12.53 12.91 -10.00
N ILE A 100 -12.10 13.19 -8.76
CA ILE A 100 -12.74 14.18 -7.89
C ILE A 100 -12.03 15.52 -8.00
N LYS A 101 -10.68 15.54 -7.95
CA LYS A 101 -9.91 16.79 -7.99
C LYS A 101 -9.66 17.30 -9.41
N LYS A 102 -9.93 16.48 -10.43
CA LYS A 102 -9.76 16.80 -11.86
C LYS A 102 -8.32 17.16 -12.22
N GLU A 103 -7.36 16.55 -11.52
CA GLU A 103 -5.94 16.74 -11.82
C GLU A 103 -5.62 16.17 -13.21
N PRO A 104 -4.74 16.82 -13.99
CA PRO A 104 -4.45 16.45 -15.38
C PRO A 104 -3.51 15.23 -15.46
N GLU A 105 -3.92 14.14 -14.83
CA GLU A 105 -3.18 12.88 -14.77
C GLU A 105 -4.00 11.74 -15.40
N THR A 106 -3.31 10.66 -15.78
CA THR A 106 -3.95 9.46 -16.31
C THR A 106 -3.66 8.27 -15.40
N PHE A 107 -4.69 7.47 -15.12
CA PHE A 107 -4.51 6.20 -14.45
C PHE A 107 -3.81 5.22 -15.39
N PHE A 108 -2.50 5.05 -15.23
CA PHE A 108 -1.69 4.21 -16.10
C PHE A 108 -1.90 2.71 -15.83
N LEU A 109 -1.47 2.24 -14.67
CA LEU A 109 -1.55 0.86 -14.23
C LEU A 109 -1.67 0.80 -12.70
N ARG A 110 -2.09 -0.37 -12.20
CA ARG A 110 -2.05 -0.71 -10.77
C ARG A 110 -0.62 -0.77 -10.26
N THR A 111 -0.44 -0.44 -8.98
CA THR A 111 0.86 -0.61 -8.32
C THR A 111 1.11 -2.07 -7.90
N ALA A 112 2.38 -2.46 -7.86
CA ALA A 112 2.86 -3.80 -7.51
C ALA A 112 3.06 -3.93 -5.98
N THR A 113 2.80 -5.11 -5.43
CA THR A 113 2.83 -5.36 -3.97
C THR A 113 4.17 -5.90 -3.47
N GLU A 114 4.98 -6.45 -4.37
CA GLU A 114 6.22 -7.16 -4.05
C GLU A 114 7.31 -6.22 -3.53
N PRO A 115 7.56 -5.02 -4.11
CA PRO A 115 8.58 -4.12 -3.58
C PRO A 115 8.34 -3.74 -2.11
N PRO A 116 7.16 -3.22 -1.70
CA PRO A 116 6.94 -2.91 -0.29
C PRO A 116 6.99 -4.17 0.57
N TYR A 117 6.41 -5.31 0.15
CA TYR A 117 6.46 -6.54 0.95
C TYR A 117 7.90 -7.05 1.17
N GLY A 118 8.76 -6.85 0.17
CA GLY A 118 10.18 -7.19 0.23
C GLY A 118 10.98 -6.35 1.23
N ALA A 119 10.45 -5.21 1.69
CA ALA A 119 11.12 -4.35 2.66
C ALA A 119 10.97 -4.80 4.12
N ARG A 120 10.29 -5.92 4.39
CA ARG A 120 9.96 -6.36 5.76
C ARG A 120 11.16 -6.78 6.62
N GLY A 121 12.26 -7.19 6.00
CA GLY A 121 13.53 -7.50 6.67
C GLY A 121 13.57 -8.85 7.40
N HIS A 122 12.67 -9.79 7.08
CA HIS A 122 12.69 -11.16 7.60
C HIS A 122 12.10 -12.17 6.59
N SER A 123 12.38 -13.47 6.81
CA SER A 123 11.83 -14.57 6.00
C SER A 123 10.44 -15.04 6.44
N GLY A 124 9.94 -14.58 7.60
CA GLY A 124 8.59 -14.87 8.10
C GLY A 124 7.46 -14.25 7.28
N GLN A 125 6.23 -14.56 7.65
CA GLN A 125 4.99 -13.98 7.12
C GLN A 125 4.65 -12.68 7.84
N GLY A 126 3.82 -11.85 7.20
CA GLY A 126 3.42 -10.57 7.76
C GLY A 126 4.44 -9.48 7.42
N MET A 127 4.00 -8.24 7.58
CA MET A 127 4.84 -7.07 7.45
C MET A 127 4.30 -6.01 8.41
N ASP A 128 5.20 -5.25 9.01
CA ASP A 128 4.84 -4.06 9.77
C ASP A 128 4.47 -2.90 8.80
N PRO A 129 3.26 -2.30 8.92
CA PRO A 129 2.84 -1.12 8.16
C PRO A 129 3.81 0.07 8.26
N ALA A 130 4.53 0.22 9.37
CA ALA A 130 5.51 1.29 9.50
C ALA A 130 6.66 1.11 8.51
N LYS A 131 7.18 -0.12 8.39
CA LYS A 131 8.20 -0.46 7.37
C LYS A 131 7.68 -0.29 5.95
N ALA A 132 6.42 -0.64 5.69
CA ALA A 132 5.82 -0.43 4.38
C ALA A 132 5.73 1.06 4.05
N THR A 133 5.28 1.86 5.00
CA THR A 133 5.21 3.33 4.89
C THR A 133 6.59 3.94 4.68
N ARG A 134 7.60 3.51 5.43
CA ARG A 134 8.98 3.93 5.25
C ARG A 134 9.46 3.65 3.83
N PHE A 135 9.30 2.42 3.37
CA PHE A 135 9.75 2.03 2.03
C PHE A 135 9.06 2.86 0.95
N THR A 136 7.75 3.03 1.03
CA THR A 136 7.00 3.75 0.01
C THR A 136 7.20 5.26 0.08
N HIS A 137 7.52 5.82 1.24
CA HIS A 137 7.97 7.20 1.39
C HIS A 137 9.36 7.43 0.76
N ASP A 138 10.33 6.57 1.07
CA ASP A 138 11.72 6.77 0.65
C ASP A 138 11.96 6.39 -0.81
N PHE A 139 11.21 5.40 -1.31
CA PHE A 139 11.42 4.81 -2.62
C PHE A 139 10.20 4.89 -3.53
N GLY A 140 8.97 5.12 -3.06
CA GLY A 140 7.78 5.07 -3.93
C GLY A 140 7.32 3.64 -4.25
N MET A 141 6.71 3.45 -5.41
CA MET A 141 6.09 2.18 -5.84
C MET A 141 6.46 1.84 -7.29
N MET A 142 6.29 0.58 -7.69
CA MET A 142 6.36 0.19 -9.11
C MET A 142 4.96 -0.17 -9.61
N PHE A 143 4.72 -0.05 -10.92
CA PHE A 143 3.50 -0.52 -11.58
C PHE A 143 3.57 -2.01 -11.95
N ARG A 144 2.39 -2.64 -12.13
CA ARG A 144 2.20 -4.00 -12.64
C ARG A 144 2.60 -4.12 -14.11
N GLN A 145 3.90 -4.19 -14.38
CA GLN A 145 4.48 -4.34 -15.72
C GLN A 145 5.81 -5.12 -15.67
N LYS A 146 6.39 -5.37 -16.84
CA LYS A 146 7.73 -5.95 -16.96
C LYS A 146 8.79 -4.87 -16.86
N TYR A 147 9.80 -5.11 -16.04
CA TYR A 147 11.01 -4.28 -15.93
C TYR A 147 12.22 -5.11 -16.39
N ALA A 148 13.34 -4.43 -16.64
CA ALA A 148 14.55 -5.08 -17.10
C ALA A 148 15.06 -6.16 -16.13
N SER A 149 14.91 -5.94 -14.81
CA SER A 149 15.42 -6.84 -13.77
C SER A 149 14.39 -7.73 -13.11
N VAL A 150 13.09 -7.43 -13.27
CA VAL A 150 12.01 -8.18 -12.64
C VAL A 150 10.71 -8.09 -13.45
N ASP A 151 10.00 -9.21 -13.57
CA ASP A 151 8.66 -9.23 -14.15
C ASP A 151 7.61 -9.09 -13.04
N LEU A 152 6.98 -7.92 -12.94
CA LEU A 152 5.87 -7.62 -12.03
C LEU A 152 4.52 -7.55 -12.76
N SER A 153 4.46 -7.95 -14.03
CA SER A 153 3.25 -7.88 -14.85
C SER A 153 2.13 -8.76 -14.33
N LYS A 154 2.49 -9.79 -13.53
CA LYS A 154 1.57 -10.61 -12.75
C LYS A 154 2.09 -10.70 -11.33
N TYR A 155 1.16 -10.74 -10.38
CA TYR A 155 1.54 -10.92 -8.99
C TYR A 155 2.24 -12.24 -8.74
N ASN A 156 3.32 -12.16 -7.97
CA ASN A 156 4.09 -13.31 -7.55
C ASN A 156 4.61 -13.08 -6.12
N SER A 157 3.93 -13.68 -5.14
CA SER A 157 4.31 -13.62 -3.73
C SER A 157 5.73 -14.11 -3.45
N LYS A 158 6.29 -14.97 -4.31
CA LYS A 158 7.66 -15.46 -4.15
C LYS A 158 8.69 -14.33 -4.27
N ILE A 159 8.49 -13.38 -5.18
CA ILE A 159 9.41 -12.26 -5.39
C ILE A 159 9.51 -11.42 -4.10
N GLY A 160 8.38 -10.95 -3.58
CA GLY A 160 8.35 -10.21 -2.32
C GLY A 160 8.82 -11.05 -1.14
N THR A 161 8.52 -12.35 -1.12
CA THR A 161 8.99 -13.27 -0.06
C THR A 161 10.52 -13.37 -0.05
N ASP A 162 11.14 -13.56 -1.21
CA ASP A 162 12.59 -13.69 -1.38
C ASP A 162 13.31 -12.38 -1.00
N TRP A 163 12.77 -11.24 -1.42
CA TRP A 163 13.29 -9.92 -1.03
C TRP A 163 13.15 -9.64 0.45
N GLY A 164 12.10 -10.13 1.12
CA GLY A 164 11.94 -9.91 2.56
C GLY A 164 13.12 -10.37 3.40
N ARG A 165 13.76 -11.47 3.01
CA ARG A 165 14.96 -11.98 3.67
C ARG A 165 16.22 -11.25 3.23
N ASN A 166 16.34 -10.94 1.95
CA ASN A 166 17.60 -10.50 1.33
C ASN A 166 17.68 -8.97 1.16
N GLY A 167 16.59 -8.25 1.43
CA GLY A 167 16.38 -6.88 1.02
C GLY A 167 15.86 -6.76 -0.41
N VAL A 168 15.16 -5.65 -0.68
CA VAL A 168 14.76 -5.26 -2.04
C VAL A 168 16.00 -4.83 -2.82
N PRO A 169 16.22 -5.36 -4.05
CA PRO A 169 17.34 -4.99 -4.91
C PRO A 169 17.45 -3.48 -5.15
N ALA A 170 18.68 -2.98 -5.33
CA ALA A 170 18.94 -1.54 -5.46
C ALA A 170 18.31 -0.95 -6.72
N ASP A 171 18.40 -1.65 -7.85
CA ASP A 171 17.77 -1.28 -9.12
C ASP A 171 16.24 -1.23 -9.01
N VAL A 172 15.62 -2.16 -8.27
CA VAL A 172 14.18 -2.14 -7.97
C VAL A 172 13.81 -0.89 -7.15
N LYS A 173 14.63 -0.52 -6.16
CA LYS A 173 14.43 0.72 -5.38
C LYS A 173 14.54 1.96 -6.26
N GLU A 174 15.51 2.00 -7.18
CA GLU A 174 15.66 3.11 -8.13
C GLU A 174 14.49 3.20 -9.12
N GLU A 175 13.94 2.06 -9.57
CA GLU A 175 12.72 2.05 -10.38
C GLU A 175 11.50 2.55 -9.58
N CYS A 176 11.38 2.18 -8.30
CA CYS A 176 10.30 2.70 -7.45
C CYS A 176 10.35 4.24 -7.38
N LYS A 177 11.56 4.85 -7.28
CA LYS A 177 11.72 6.30 -7.09
C LYS A 177 11.18 7.13 -8.24
N LYS A 178 11.03 6.52 -9.42
CA LYS A 178 10.43 7.18 -10.60
C LYS A 178 8.92 7.39 -10.45
N HIS A 179 8.28 6.70 -9.50
CA HIS A 179 6.85 6.78 -9.26
C HIS A 179 6.59 7.05 -7.77
N ASP A 180 7.07 8.22 -7.35
CA ASP A 180 6.76 8.79 -6.06
C ASP A 180 5.28 9.22 -6.01
N ILE A 181 4.58 8.87 -4.93
CA ILE A 181 3.14 9.10 -4.79
C ILE A 181 2.91 9.94 -3.54
N GLY A 182 2.15 11.03 -3.67
CA GLY A 182 1.78 11.86 -2.53
C GLY A 182 2.70 13.06 -2.27
N LYS A 183 3.56 13.44 -3.22
CA LYS A 183 4.09 14.81 -3.28
C LYS A 183 2.98 15.78 -3.70
N TRP A 184 2.05 16.00 -2.79
CA TRP A 184 1.04 17.04 -2.88
C TRP A 184 1.74 18.39 -3.07
N ILE A 185 1.63 18.98 -4.26
CA ILE A 185 1.94 20.39 -4.46
C ILE A 185 0.65 21.15 -4.15
N ALA A 186 0.57 21.71 -2.95
CA ALA A 186 -0.48 22.68 -2.63
C ALA A 186 -0.53 23.75 -3.73
N PRO A 187 -1.70 24.08 -4.30
CA PRO A 187 -1.80 25.26 -5.13
C PRO A 187 -1.36 26.45 -4.29
N LYS A 188 -0.27 27.12 -4.68
CA LYS A 188 0.03 28.45 -4.14
C LYS A 188 -1.16 29.31 -4.52
N ARG A 189 -1.92 29.80 -3.51
CA ARG A 189 -2.94 30.83 -3.76
C ARG A 189 -2.25 31.97 -4.51
N ARG A 190 -2.67 32.22 -5.74
CA ARG A 190 -2.42 33.48 -6.41
C ARG A 190 -3.25 34.57 -5.73
#